data_AF-A0A1S1YY06-F1
#
_entry.id   AF-A0A1S1YY06-F1
#
_cell.length_a   1.000
_cell.length_b   1.000
_cell.length_c   1.000
_cell.angle_alpha   90.00
_cell.angle_beta   90.00
_cell.angle_gamma   90.00
#
_symmetry.space_group_name_H-M   'P 1'
#
loop_
_entity.id
_entity.type
_entity.pdbx_description
1 polymer ?
#
loop_
_entity_poly.entity_id
_entity_poly.type
_entity_poly.pdbx_seq_one_letter_code
_entity_poly.pdbx_strand_id
1 'polypeptide(L)'
;MGKNLAVAKDVFLFCDGGSCQKAGSEAVIRSIRAYLRNTGQWDSTHTIKTRCNGRCEDAPTCIVQPHFWYKELTPKKGLQIVESHILHQKPVNEYLLYQEHWEEVKSDRQISPFKPKPFKIQEDQQLGVCAITKGLASDQYTYPLFLYLKENSPSSSLELPISQKIEFSEITEVVYNKTYTLELETKEKTIDFVIGPIDQKDKDLVAQRIASVEYFEQLSTNKKGVRLKNKWGDLIAFIWLDNNAWDYCLQIQLMGITSIA
;
A
#
# COMPACT_ATOMS: atom_id res chain seq x y z
N MET A 1 -14.65 21.12 -19.91
CA MET A 1 -14.03 21.19 -21.26
C MET A 1 -12.75 20.38 -21.22
N GLY A 2 -12.60 19.38 -22.09
CA GLY A 2 -11.41 18.52 -22.16
C GLY A 2 -10.26 19.22 -22.88
N LYS A 3 -9.03 18.80 -22.60
CA LYS A 3 -7.83 19.28 -23.31
C LYS A 3 -7.65 18.48 -24.61
N ASN A 4 -7.27 19.12 -25.72
CA ASN A 4 -6.91 18.40 -26.93
C ASN A 4 -5.52 17.77 -26.75
N LEU A 5 -5.47 16.44 -26.56
CA LEU A 5 -4.20 15.73 -26.34
C LEU A 5 -3.35 15.60 -27.62
N ALA A 6 -3.94 15.75 -28.81
CA ALA A 6 -3.21 15.63 -30.07
C ALA A 6 -2.19 16.77 -30.29
N VAL A 7 -2.32 17.89 -29.55
CA VAL A 7 -1.39 19.03 -29.62
C VAL A 7 -0.46 19.12 -28.41
N ALA A 8 -0.63 18.23 -27.41
CA ALA A 8 0.21 18.20 -26.24
C ALA A 8 1.58 17.59 -26.60
N LYS A 9 2.65 18.32 -26.29
CA LYS A 9 4.04 17.92 -26.53
C LYS A 9 4.67 17.30 -25.28
N ASP A 10 4.36 17.89 -24.13
CA ASP A 10 4.92 17.50 -22.84
C ASP A 10 3.83 17.02 -21.89
N VAL A 11 4.09 15.95 -21.15
CA VAL A 11 3.16 15.39 -20.15
C VAL A 11 3.86 15.27 -18.81
N PHE A 12 3.32 15.97 -17.81
CA PHE A 12 3.80 15.97 -16.43
C PHE A 12 2.77 15.31 -15.51
N LEU A 13 3.19 14.31 -14.76
CA LEU A 13 2.38 13.59 -13.79
C LEU A 13 2.86 13.95 -12.40
N PHE A 14 2.06 14.72 -11.66
CA PHE A 14 2.37 15.14 -10.30
C PHE A 14 1.65 14.26 -9.30
N CYS A 15 2.41 13.68 -8.36
CA CYS A 15 1.84 12.87 -7.29
C CYS A 15 1.01 13.74 -6.34
N ASP A 16 -0.24 13.35 -6.13
CA ASP A 16 -1.17 13.94 -5.17
C ASP A 16 -1.61 12.90 -4.12
N GLY A 17 -0.72 11.94 -3.82
CA GLY A 17 -0.87 11.01 -2.69
C GLY A 17 -0.63 11.69 -1.34
N GLY A 18 -1.05 11.03 -0.25
CA GLY A 18 -1.06 11.63 1.10
C GLY A 18 0.30 12.20 1.56
N SER A 19 1.42 11.51 1.30
CA SER A 19 2.76 12.02 1.64
C SER A 19 3.16 13.23 0.80
N CYS A 20 2.82 13.24 -0.50
CA CYS A 20 3.08 14.39 -1.38
C CYS A 20 2.22 15.60 -1.00
N GLN A 21 0.95 15.39 -0.62
CA GLN A 21 0.10 16.45 -0.10
C GLN A 21 0.65 17.07 1.19
N LYS A 22 1.06 16.23 2.14
CA LYS A 22 1.72 16.69 3.39
C LYS A 22 3.01 17.45 3.10
N ALA A 23 3.74 17.06 2.06
CA ALA A 23 4.95 17.73 1.60
C ALA A 23 4.70 18.95 0.69
N GLY A 24 3.44 19.35 0.47
CA GLY A 24 3.10 20.58 -0.25
C GLY A 24 2.93 20.46 -1.76
N SER A 25 2.62 19.28 -2.29
CA SER A 25 2.39 19.03 -3.73
C SER A 25 1.40 20.01 -4.37
N GLU A 26 0.34 20.39 -3.65
CA GLU A 26 -0.69 21.28 -4.18
C GLU A 26 -0.14 22.66 -4.54
N ALA A 27 0.77 23.22 -3.72
CA ALA A 27 1.40 24.50 -4.02
C ALA A 27 2.27 24.40 -5.28
N VAL A 28 3.02 23.30 -5.43
CA VAL A 28 3.83 23.03 -6.63
C VAL A 28 2.96 23.01 -7.89
N ILE A 29 1.88 22.22 -7.85
CA ILE A 29 0.98 22.03 -9.00
C ILE A 29 0.27 23.33 -9.38
N ARG A 30 -0.18 24.11 -8.39
CA ARG A 30 -0.83 25.41 -8.64
C ARG A 30 0.12 26.41 -9.29
N SER A 31 1.34 26.54 -8.78
CA SER A 31 2.34 27.44 -9.35
C SER A 31 2.67 27.08 -10.80
N ILE A 32 2.86 25.79 -11.09
CA ILE A 32 3.11 25.30 -12.45
C ILE A 32 1.93 25.58 -13.38
N ARG A 33 0.71 25.26 -12.96
CA ARG A 33 -0.49 25.47 -13.80
C ARG A 33 -0.74 26.96 -14.06
N ALA A 34 -0.47 27.83 -13.08
CA ALA A 34 -0.54 29.27 -13.26
C ALA A 34 0.50 29.76 -14.29
N TYR A 35 1.75 29.29 -14.19
CA TYR A 35 2.79 29.57 -15.18
C TYR A 35 2.36 29.17 -16.59
N LEU A 36 1.91 27.92 -16.79
CA LEU A 36 1.50 27.42 -18.10
C LEU A 36 0.35 28.25 -18.71
N ARG A 37 -0.60 28.70 -17.89
CA ARG A 37 -1.68 29.58 -18.35
C ARG A 37 -1.15 30.95 -18.78
N ASN A 38 -0.31 31.56 -17.95
CA ASN A 38 0.18 32.93 -18.18
C ASN A 38 1.20 33.02 -19.32
N THR A 39 1.86 31.92 -19.68
CA THR A 39 2.83 31.86 -20.78
C THR A 39 2.27 31.30 -22.09
N GLY A 40 0.97 31.00 -22.14
CA GLY A 40 0.33 30.42 -23.32
C GLY A 40 0.69 28.95 -23.59
N GLN A 41 1.42 28.30 -22.69
CA GLN A 41 1.82 26.88 -22.80
C GLN A 41 0.76 25.91 -22.28
N TRP A 42 -0.41 26.42 -21.91
CA TRP A 42 -1.46 25.55 -21.39
C TRP A 42 -1.84 24.49 -22.41
N ASP A 43 -2.16 24.81 -23.66
CA ASP A 43 -2.69 23.79 -24.57
C ASP A 43 -1.65 22.77 -25.04
N SER A 44 -0.38 23.18 -25.15
CA SER A 44 0.77 22.34 -25.53
C SER A 44 1.33 21.47 -24.40
N THR A 45 0.99 21.73 -23.12
CA THR A 45 1.54 20.97 -21.98
C THR A 45 0.43 20.35 -21.13
N HIS A 46 0.41 19.02 -21.02
CA HIS A 46 -0.55 18.31 -20.18
C HIS A 46 -0.01 18.11 -18.76
N THR A 47 -0.82 18.45 -17.75
CA THR A 47 -0.49 18.23 -16.34
C THR A 47 -1.55 17.35 -15.68
N ILE A 48 -1.14 16.17 -15.21
CA ILE A 48 -2.00 15.16 -14.60
C ILE A 48 -1.70 15.12 -13.10
N LYS A 49 -2.74 15.05 -12.28
CA LYS A 49 -2.60 14.66 -10.87
C LYS A 49 -2.76 13.16 -10.77
N THR A 50 -1.78 12.47 -10.20
CA THR A 50 -1.82 11.04 -9.94
C THR A 50 -2.08 10.75 -8.47
N ARG A 51 -2.48 9.51 -8.14
CA ARG A 51 -2.34 8.98 -6.77
C ARG A 51 -0.88 8.61 -6.51
N CYS A 52 -0.63 7.87 -5.42
CA CYS A 52 0.71 7.49 -4.99
C CYS A 52 1.51 6.83 -6.13
N ASN A 53 2.75 7.28 -6.33
CA ASN A 53 3.69 6.71 -7.29
C ASN A 53 4.76 5.82 -6.64
N GLY A 54 4.55 5.38 -5.39
CA GLY A 54 5.45 4.44 -4.69
C GLY A 54 6.76 5.03 -4.18
N ARG A 55 6.93 6.37 -4.22
CA ARG A 55 8.13 7.09 -3.76
C ARG A 55 7.77 8.12 -2.68
N CYS A 56 7.15 7.64 -1.60
CA CYS A 56 6.66 8.49 -0.52
C CYS A 56 7.79 9.19 0.25
N GLU A 57 8.95 8.54 0.36
CA GLU A 57 10.16 9.06 0.98
C GLU A 57 10.75 10.26 0.24
N ASP A 58 10.50 10.37 -1.06
CA ASP A 58 11.01 11.41 -1.97
C ASP A 58 9.98 12.52 -2.26
N ALA A 59 8.89 12.56 -1.50
CA ALA A 59 7.77 13.47 -1.73
C ALA A 59 8.16 14.97 -1.64
N PRO A 60 7.52 15.86 -2.44
CA PRO A 60 6.62 15.57 -3.54
C PRO A 60 7.36 15.08 -4.79
N THR A 61 6.73 14.23 -5.60
CA THR A 61 7.33 13.67 -6.83
C THR A 61 6.60 14.10 -8.10
N CYS A 62 7.33 14.09 -9.22
CA CYS A 62 6.81 14.36 -10.55
C CYS A 62 7.45 13.42 -11.57
N ILE A 63 6.66 12.93 -12.53
CA ILE A 63 7.13 12.16 -13.68
C ILE A 63 6.91 13.02 -14.93
N VAL A 64 7.97 13.25 -15.70
CA VAL A 64 7.89 13.84 -17.03
C VAL A 64 8.04 12.73 -18.04
N GLN A 65 7.04 12.54 -18.89
CA GLN A 65 7.09 11.52 -19.92
C GLN A 65 8.19 11.83 -20.95
N PRO A 66 8.85 10.80 -21.50
CA PRO A 66 8.56 9.39 -21.28
C PRO A 66 9.17 8.80 -19.98
N HIS A 67 10.31 9.30 -19.49
CA HIS A 67 11.07 8.56 -18.47
C HIS A 67 11.82 9.39 -17.41
N PHE A 68 11.49 10.65 -17.14
CA PHE A 68 12.18 11.44 -16.09
C PHE A 68 11.39 11.49 -14.79
N TRP A 69 12.01 11.10 -13.70
CA TRP A 69 11.41 11.16 -12.36
C TRP A 69 12.13 12.21 -11.52
N TYR A 70 11.35 13.05 -10.84
CA TYR A 70 11.83 14.12 -9.98
C TYR A 70 11.37 13.92 -8.55
N LYS A 71 12.22 14.31 -7.60
CA LYS A 71 12.00 14.21 -6.15
C LYS A 71 11.99 15.58 -5.47
N GLU A 72 11.41 15.61 -4.27
CA GLU A 72 11.45 16.73 -3.33
C GLU A 72 11.09 18.09 -3.97
N LEU A 73 10.03 18.10 -4.79
CA LEU A 73 9.63 19.30 -5.50
C LEU A 73 9.20 20.41 -4.53
N THR A 74 9.65 21.62 -4.83
CA THR A 74 9.09 22.88 -4.32
C THR A 74 8.49 23.66 -5.50
N PRO A 75 7.67 24.70 -5.26
CA PRO A 75 7.16 25.53 -6.35
C PRO A 75 8.28 26.05 -7.27
N LYS A 76 9.41 26.46 -6.69
CA LYS A 76 10.59 26.91 -7.44
C LYS A 76 11.19 25.79 -8.31
N LYS A 77 11.49 24.63 -7.72
CA LYS A 77 12.07 23.49 -8.46
C LYS A 77 11.12 23.02 -9.56
N GLY A 78 9.83 22.92 -9.25
CA GLY A 78 8.79 22.50 -10.20
C GLY A 78 8.69 23.42 -11.43
N LEU A 79 8.76 24.74 -11.22
CA LEU A 79 8.81 25.71 -12.31
C LEU A 79 10.07 25.54 -13.17
N GLN A 80 11.26 25.40 -12.56
CA GLN A 80 12.51 25.17 -13.29
C GLN A 80 12.47 23.89 -14.14
N ILE A 81 11.90 22.81 -13.59
CA ILE A 81 11.73 21.54 -14.32
C ILE A 81 10.83 21.75 -15.53
N VAL A 82 9.64 22.33 -15.34
CA VAL A 82 8.66 22.54 -16.40
C VAL A 82 9.22 23.46 -17.50
N GLU A 83 9.85 24.56 -17.11
CA GLU A 83 10.48 25.50 -18.04
C GLU A 83 11.60 24.83 -18.85
N SER A 84 12.49 24.07 -18.20
CA SER A 84 13.59 23.37 -18.88
C SER A 84 13.08 22.36 -19.91
N HIS A 85 12.07 21.56 -19.57
CA HIS A 85 11.50 20.59 -20.51
C HIS A 85 10.81 21.29 -21.67
N ILE A 86 9.97 22.28 -21.41
CA ILE A 86 9.23 22.98 -22.47
C ILE A 86 10.16 23.75 -23.41
N LEU A 87 11.10 24.53 -22.86
CA LEU A 87 11.94 25.44 -23.64
C LEU A 87 13.20 24.78 -24.20
N HIS A 88 13.77 23.80 -23.48
CA HIS A 88 15.07 23.25 -23.82
C HIS A 88 15.05 21.75 -24.12
N GLN A 89 13.92 21.07 -23.89
CA GLN A 89 13.77 19.62 -24.09
C GLN A 89 14.87 18.84 -23.33
N LYS A 90 15.18 19.30 -22.12
CA LYS A 90 16.27 18.77 -21.29
C LYS A 90 15.83 18.62 -19.83
N PRO A 91 16.31 17.56 -19.15
CA PRO A 91 16.07 17.37 -17.73
C PRO A 91 16.89 18.35 -16.87
N VAL A 92 16.43 18.57 -15.65
CA VAL A 92 17.19 19.28 -14.61
C VAL A 92 17.90 18.25 -13.74
N ASN A 93 19.13 17.91 -14.10
CA ASN A 93 19.87 16.76 -13.54
C ASN A 93 19.98 16.76 -12.00
N GLU A 94 20.09 17.94 -11.38
CA GLU A 94 20.19 18.09 -9.92
C GLU A 94 18.96 17.54 -9.18
N TYR A 95 17.78 17.54 -9.81
CA TYR A 95 16.52 17.17 -9.17
C TYR A 95 16.02 15.77 -9.56
N LEU A 96 16.77 15.06 -10.41
CA LEU A 96 16.40 13.73 -10.88
C LEU A 96 16.46 12.72 -9.73
N LEU A 97 15.36 12.00 -9.57
CA LEU A 97 15.25 10.78 -8.79
C LEU A 97 15.70 9.58 -9.64
N TYR A 98 15.26 9.53 -10.90
CA TYR A 98 15.54 8.45 -11.83
C TYR A 98 15.36 8.94 -13.27
N GLN A 99 16.07 8.31 -14.20
CA GLN A 99 15.81 8.41 -15.62
C GLN A 99 16.13 7.08 -16.32
N GLU A 100 15.65 6.93 -17.55
CA GLU A 100 15.96 5.75 -18.37
C GLU A 100 17.47 5.47 -18.43
N HIS A 101 17.82 4.19 -18.43
CA HIS A 101 19.19 3.66 -18.40
C HIS A 101 19.97 3.85 -17.10
N TRP A 102 19.37 4.38 -16.04
CA TRP A 102 19.97 4.26 -14.70
C TRP A 102 19.69 2.88 -14.11
N GLU A 103 20.70 2.30 -13.46
CA GLU A 103 20.57 1.03 -12.73
C GLU A 103 19.93 1.22 -11.35
N GLU A 104 20.08 2.41 -10.77
CA GLU A 104 19.64 2.74 -9.42
C GLU A 104 18.88 4.06 -9.36
N VAL A 105 18.01 4.15 -8.36
CA VAL A 105 17.30 5.37 -7.99
C VAL A 105 18.21 6.24 -7.12
N LYS A 106 18.32 7.54 -7.41
CA LYS A 106 19.06 8.49 -6.57
C LYS A 106 18.16 9.06 -5.49
N SER A 107 18.02 8.35 -4.38
CA SER A 107 17.27 8.81 -3.21
C SER A 107 18.16 8.89 -1.97
N ASP A 108 18.17 10.04 -1.31
CA ASP A 108 18.88 10.26 -0.04
C ASP A 108 18.07 9.76 1.16
N ARG A 109 16.85 9.26 0.91
CA ARG A 109 15.88 8.82 1.92
C ARG A 109 15.36 7.41 1.64
N GLN A 110 16.11 6.63 0.85
CA GLN A 110 15.70 5.29 0.47
C GLN A 110 15.47 4.42 1.71
N ILE A 111 14.27 3.88 1.82
CA ILE A 111 13.90 2.99 2.92
C ILE A 111 14.24 1.57 2.48
N SER A 112 14.96 0.83 3.34
CA SER A 112 15.23 -0.58 3.10
C SER A 112 13.93 -1.36 2.94
N PRO A 113 13.83 -2.27 1.95
CA PRO A 113 12.67 -3.12 1.80
C PRO A 113 12.36 -3.87 3.10
N PHE A 114 11.08 -3.97 3.43
CA PHE A 114 10.65 -4.80 4.56
C PHE A 114 11.07 -6.25 4.33
N LYS A 115 11.61 -6.89 5.36
CA LYS A 115 11.92 -8.31 5.38
C LYS A 115 11.28 -8.93 6.64
N PRO A 116 10.37 -9.89 6.49
CA PRO A 116 9.85 -10.65 7.62
C PRO A 116 10.99 -11.26 8.45
N LYS A 117 10.85 -11.24 9.77
CA LYS A 117 11.80 -11.91 10.66
C LYS A 117 11.55 -13.42 10.64
N PRO A 118 12.56 -14.25 10.92
CA PRO A 118 12.36 -15.68 11.19
C PRO A 118 11.29 -15.92 12.27
N PHE A 119 10.62 -17.06 12.19
CA PHE A 119 9.73 -17.51 13.26
C PHE A 119 10.50 -17.61 14.58
N LYS A 120 9.88 -17.13 15.65
CA LYS A 120 10.41 -17.23 17.01
C LYS A 120 9.48 -18.10 17.84
N ILE A 121 10.05 -19.10 18.52
CA ILE A 121 9.31 -19.91 19.49
C ILE A 121 9.12 -19.10 20.77
N GLN A 122 7.89 -19.07 21.28
CA GLN A 122 7.54 -18.42 22.53
C GLN A 122 6.28 -19.03 23.17
N GLU A 123 6.10 -18.79 24.47
CA GLU A 123 4.83 -18.98 25.15
C GLU A 123 3.94 -17.76 24.88
N ASP A 124 2.75 -17.97 24.32
CA ASP A 124 1.78 -16.92 24.03
C ASP A 124 0.48 -17.16 24.80
N GLN A 125 -0.06 -16.11 25.42
CA GLN A 125 -1.25 -16.24 26.28
C GLN A 125 -2.49 -16.76 25.56
N GLN A 126 -2.63 -16.52 24.26
CA GLN A 126 -3.79 -16.94 23.47
C GLN A 126 -3.53 -18.21 22.67
N LEU A 127 -2.27 -18.45 22.27
CA LEU A 127 -1.88 -19.55 21.38
C LEU A 127 -1.15 -20.70 22.09
N GLY A 128 -0.77 -20.54 23.36
CA GLY A 128 0.15 -21.44 24.06
C GLY A 128 1.56 -21.39 23.47
N VAL A 129 2.30 -22.50 23.58
CA VAL A 129 3.61 -22.65 22.94
C VAL A 129 3.46 -22.63 21.42
N CYS A 130 3.99 -21.58 20.78
CA CYS A 130 3.89 -21.40 19.33
C CYS A 130 5.15 -20.78 18.73
N ALA A 131 5.35 -21.06 17.45
CA ALA A 131 6.20 -20.33 16.55
C ALA A 131 5.46 -19.10 16.03
N ILE A 132 6.03 -17.90 16.08
CA ILE A 132 5.38 -16.69 15.57
C ILE A 132 6.31 -15.79 14.77
N THR A 133 5.78 -15.20 13.70
CA THR A 133 6.41 -14.09 12.96
C THR A 133 5.38 -13.04 12.54
N LYS A 134 5.82 -11.95 11.90
CA LYS A 134 4.98 -10.84 11.44
C LYS A 134 5.16 -10.59 9.95
N GLY A 135 4.04 -10.44 9.25
CA GLY A 135 3.99 -9.92 7.89
C GLY A 135 3.57 -8.44 7.85
N LEU A 136 3.26 -7.96 6.65
CA LEU A 136 2.77 -6.60 6.42
C LEU A 136 1.25 -6.53 6.65
N ALA A 137 0.82 -5.45 7.30
CA ALA A 137 -0.60 -5.19 7.61
C ALA A 137 -1.24 -4.17 6.65
N SER A 138 -0.61 -3.88 5.50
CA SER A 138 -1.24 -2.99 4.51
C SER A 138 -2.30 -3.73 3.71
N ASP A 139 -3.24 -2.98 3.16
CA ASP A 139 -4.27 -3.48 2.27
C ASP A 139 -3.72 -4.23 1.05
N GLN A 140 -2.52 -3.86 0.57
CA GLN A 140 -1.80 -4.59 -0.48
C GLN A 140 -1.42 -6.04 -0.11
N TYR A 141 -1.46 -6.41 1.17
CA TYR A 141 -1.17 -7.76 1.65
C TYR A 141 -2.42 -8.42 2.23
N THR A 142 -3.18 -7.69 3.05
CA THR A 142 -4.36 -8.24 3.72
C THR A 142 -5.51 -8.50 2.74
N TYR A 143 -5.76 -7.63 1.75
CA TYR A 143 -6.83 -7.89 0.78
C TYR A 143 -6.54 -9.13 -0.08
N PRO A 144 -5.34 -9.30 -0.68
CA PRO A 144 -4.99 -10.55 -1.36
C PRO A 144 -5.06 -11.79 -0.48
N LEU A 145 -4.74 -11.69 0.82
CA LEU A 145 -4.88 -12.81 1.74
C LEU A 145 -6.35 -13.28 1.82
N PHE A 146 -7.29 -12.37 2.08
CA PHE A 146 -8.71 -12.74 2.16
C PHE A 146 -9.27 -13.25 0.82
N LEU A 147 -8.87 -12.65 -0.31
CA LEU A 147 -9.23 -13.14 -1.64
C LEU A 147 -8.73 -14.57 -1.86
N TYR A 148 -7.44 -14.82 -1.57
CA TYR A 148 -6.85 -16.14 -1.72
C TYR A 148 -7.58 -17.19 -0.87
N LEU A 149 -7.86 -16.86 0.40
CA LEU A 149 -8.54 -17.79 1.31
C LEU A 149 -9.93 -18.17 0.80
N LYS A 150 -10.71 -17.20 0.33
CA LYS A 150 -12.04 -17.45 -0.25
C LYS A 150 -11.96 -18.31 -1.51
N GLU A 151 -10.97 -18.09 -2.37
CA GLU A 151 -10.88 -18.77 -3.67
C GLU A 151 -10.22 -20.15 -3.60
N ASN A 152 -9.26 -20.34 -2.69
CA ASN A 152 -8.35 -21.48 -2.72
C ASN A 152 -8.31 -22.28 -1.41
N SER A 153 -9.01 -21.84 -0.36
CA SER A 153 -8.93 -22.45 0.97
C SER A 153 -10.28 -22.47 1.69
N PRO A 154 -11.28 -23.18 1.14
CA PRO A 154 -12.62 -23.26 1.72
C PRO A 154 -12.67 -23.91 3.12
N SER A 155 -11.64 -24.71 3.45
CA SER A 155 -11.44 -25.36 4.76
C SER A 155 -10.70 -24.51 5.79
N SER A 156 -10.14 -23.37 5.38
CA SER A 156 -9.69 -22.37 6.35
C SER A 156 -10.90 -21.70 6.98
N SER A 157 -10.69 -21.11 8.16
CA SER A 157 -11.78 -20.54 8.94
C SER A 157 -11.38 -19.26 9.64
N LEU A 158 -12.36 -18.36 9.77
CA LEU A 158 -12.28 -17.11 10.49
C LEU A 158 -12.94 -17.26 11.86
N GLU A 159 -12.25 -16.86 12.91
CA GLU A 159 -12.76 -16.84 14.29
C GLU A 159 -12.66 -15.41 14.84
N LEU A 160 -13.82 -14.83 15.17
CA LEU A 160 -13.92 -13.49 15.75
C LEU A 160 -14.06 -13.60 17.28
N PRO A 161 -13.59 -12.62 18.07
CA PRO A 161 -13.61 -12.69 19.54
C PRO A 161 -15.00 -12.92 20.19
N ILE A 162 -16.09 -12.53 19.53
CA ILE A 162 -17.46 -12.53 20.07
C ILE A 162 -18.43 -13.39 19.22
N SER A 163 -17.98 -13.93 18.08
CA SER A 163 -18.82 -14.73 17.17
C SER A 163 -18.32 -16.16 17.09
N GLN A 164 -19.21 -17.06 16.67
CA GLN A 164 -18.83 -18.40 16.23
C GLN A 164 -17.88 -18.31 15.02
N LYS A 165 -17.03 -19.33 14.92
CA LYS A 165 -16.15 -19.65 13.80
C LYS A 165 -16.94 -19.75 12.49
N ILE A 166 -16.39 -19.22 11.41
CA ILE A 166 -16.98 -19.19 10.06
C ILE A 166 -15.98 -19.81 9.10
N GLU A 167 -16.37 -20.81 8.33
CA GLU A 167 -15.51 -21.40 7.31
C GLU A 167 -15.44 -20.48 6.07
N PHE A 168 -14.31 -20.44 5.37
CA PHE A 168 -14.17 -19.62 4.17
C PHE A 168 -15.08 -20.10 3.02
N SER A 169 -15.55 -21.34 3.07
CA SER A 169 -16.62 -21.86 2.19
C SER A 169 -17.98 -21.16 2.38
N GLU A 170 -18.21 -20.50 3.51
CA GLU A 170 -19.44 -19.75 3.79
C GLU A 170 -19.37 -18.29 3.31
N ILE A 171 -18.16 -17.81 2.98
CA ILE A 171 -17.93 -16.47 2.43
C ILE A 171 -18.31 -16.48 0.94
N THR A 172 -19.36 -15.75 0.60
CA THR A 172 -19.85 -15.64 -0.78
C THR A 172 -19.00 -14.68 -1.59
N GLU A 173 -18.58 -13.56 -0.98
CA GLU A 173 -17.80 -12.52 -1.65
C GLU A 173 -16.80 -11.84 -0.70
N VAL A 174 -15.69 -11.37 -1.28
CA VAL A 174 -14.69 -10.52 -0.60
C VAL A 174 -14.65 -9.21 -1.37
N VAL A 175 -15.19 -8.14 -0.79
CA VAL A 175 -15.37 -6.85 -1.45
C VAL A 175 -14.46 -5.80 -0.79
N TYR A 176 -13.79 -4.98 -1.58
CA TYR A 176 -12.96 -3.86 -1.07
C TYR A 176 -13.23 -2.56 -1.83
N ASN A 177 -14.51 -2.16 -1.86
CA ASN A 177 -14.98 -0.94 -2.53
C ASN A 177 -15.24 0.20 -1.55
N LYS A 178 -15.52 -0.10 -0.28
CA LYS A 178 -15.68 0.91 0.77
C LYS A 178 -14.34 1.51 1.12
N THR A 179 -14.36 2.79 1.50
CA THR A 179 -13.14 3.50 1.87
C THR A 179 -12.52 2.83 3.11
N TYR A 180 -11.32 2.25 2.95
CA TYR A 180 -10.53 1.54 3.96
C TYR A 180 -11.07 0.19 4.45
N THR A 181 -12.32 -0.15 4.18
CA THR A 181 -12.99 -1.33 4.74
C THR A 181 -13.15 -2.43 3.71
N LEU A 182 -12.59 -3.60 4.03
CA LEU A 182 -12.86 -4.86 3.38
C LEU A 182 -14.09 -5.50 4.00
N GLU A 183 -14.96 -6.04 3.16
CA GLU A 183 -16.21 -6.69 3.54
C GLU A 183 -16.14 -8.16 3.13
N LEU A 184 -16.38 -9.05 4.09
CA LEU A 184 -16.65 -10.46 3.83
C LEU A 184 -18.15 -10.67 3.89
N GLU A 185 -18.75 -10.96 2.74
CA GLU A 185 -20.18 -11.23 2.65
C GLU A 185 -20.46 -12.71 2.87
N THR A 186 -21.48 -13.01 3.67
CA THR A 186 -22.07 -14.33 3.79
C THR A 186 -23.56 -14.25 3.46
N LYS A 187 -24.23 -15.40 3.42
CA LYS A 187 -25.70 -15.44 3.21
C LYS A 187 -26.49 -14.72 4.31
N GLU A 188 -25.92 -14.58 5.51
CA GLU A 188 -26.63 -14.09 6.69
C GLU A 188 -26.18 -12.69 7.11
N LYS A 189 -24.90 -12.35 6.88
CA LYS A 189 -24.30 -11.13 7.41
C LYS A 189 -23.08 -10.70 6.61
N THR A 190 -22.65 -9.47 6.86
CA THR A 190 -21.37 -8.92 6.38
C THR A 190 -20.43 -8.73 7.56
N ILE A 191 -19.16 -9.05 7.36
CA ILE A 191 -18.09 -8.88 8.34
C ILE A 191 -17.08 -7.89 7.80
N ASP A 192 -16.85 -6.83 8.56
CA ASP A 192 -16.05 -5.69 8.13
C ASP A 192 -14.65 -5.72 8.77
N PHE A 193 -13.62 -5.47 7.96
CA PHE A 193 -12.24 -5.28 8.39
C PHE A 193 -11.67 -3.99 7.84
N VAL A 194 -11.26 -3.08 8.73
CA VAL A 194 -10.55 -1.86 8.32
C VAL A 194 -9.09 -2.22 8.03
N ILE A 195 -8.71 -2.19 6.74
CA ILE A 195 -7.36 -2.57 6.26
C ILE A 195 -6.63 -1.42 5.56
N GLY A 196 -7.38 -0.44 5.04
CA GLY A 196 -6.81 0.64 4.25
C GLY A 196 -6.03 1.69 5.06
N PRO A 197 -5.44 2.67 4.36
CA PRO A 197 -4.71 3.77 4.99
C PRO A 197 -5.67 4.81 5.58
N ILE A 198 -5.84 4.79 6.90
CA ILE A 198 -6.73 5.71 7.63
C ILE A 198 -6.03 7.00 8.08
N ASP A 199 -6.82 8.03 8.43
CA ASP A 199 -6.33 9.16 9.21
C ASP A 199 -5.97 8.70 10.64
N GLN A 200 -4.73 8.92 11.06
CA GLN A 200 -4.25 8.56 12.39
C GLN A 200 -4.87 9.39 13.51
N LYS A 201 -5.57 10.48 13.19
CA LYS A 201 -6.32 11.30 14.16
C LYS A 201 -7.69 10.74 14.49
N ASP A 202 -8.26 9.90 13.62
CA ASP A 202 -9.54 9.25 13.86
C ASP A 202 -9.33 8.06 14.80
N LYS A 203 -9.64 8.25 16.08
CA LYS A 203 -9.39 7.25 17.11
C LYS A 203 -10.24 5.99 16.92
N ASP A 204 -11.44 6.13 16.37
CA ASP A 204 -12.38 5.02 16.18
C ASP A 204 -11.91 4.13 15.02
N LEU A 205 -11.49 4.72 13.91
CA LEU A 205 -10.89 3.97 12.81
C LEU A 205 -9.55 3.34 13.21
N VAL A 206 -8.73 4.04 14.01
CA VAL A 206 -7.47 3.48 14.53
C VAL A 206 -7.72 2.25 15.40
N ALA A 207 -8.84 2.21 16.13
CA ALA A 207 -9.21 1.08 16.96
C ALA A 207 -9.61 -0.17 16.18
N GLN A 208 -10.31 0.04 15.08
CA GLN A 208 -10.85 -1.03 14.25
C GLN A 208 -9.83 -1.55 13.23
N ARG A 209 -8.82 -0.74 12.91
CA ARG A 209 -7.84 -1.08 11.88
C ARG A 209 -6.93 -2.24 12.27
N ILE A 210 -6.82 -3.20 11.36
CA ILE A 210 -5.77 -4.22 11.40
C ILE A 210 -4.42 -3.51 11.26
N ALA A 211 -3.64 -3.54 12.32
CA ALA A 211 -2.33 -2.89 12.40
C ALA A 211 -1.18 -3.89 12.55
N SER A 212 -1.48 -5.11 12.99
CA SER A 212 -0.50 -6.21 13.10
C SER A 212 -1.12 -7.49 12.54
N VAL A 213 -0.36 -8.15 11.67
CA VAL A 213 -0.67 -9.46 11.09
C VAL A 213 0.44 -10.42 11.51
N GLU A 214 0.11 -11.32 12.42
CA GLU A 214 1.05 -12.30 12.97
C GLU A 214 0.74 -13.68 12.40
N TYR A 215 1.74 -14.40 11.94
CA TYR A 215 1.60 -15.76 11.42
C TYR A 215 2.16 -16.72 12.45
N PHE A 216 1.44 -17.80 12.73
CA PHE A 216 1.81 -18.70 13.81
C PHE A 216 1.59 -20.17 13.48
N GLU A 217 2.35 -21.02 14.18
CA GLU A 217 2.21 -22.47 14.21
C GLU A 217 2.27 -22.92 15.68
N GLN A 218 1.20 -23.56 16.16
CA GLN A 218 1.12 -24.10 17.51
C GLN A 218 1.91 -25.41 17.59
N LEU A 219 2.87 -25.51 18.49
CA LEU A 219 3.76 -26.68 18.57
C LEU A 219 3.07 -27.90 19.19
N SER A 220 2.04 -27.69 20.03
CA SER A 220 1.32 -28.77 20.70
C SER A 220 0.23 -29.41 19.83
N THR A 221 -0.43 -28.62 18.98
CA THR A 221 -1.58 -29.05 18.17
C THR A 221 -1.26 -29.11 16.67
N ASN A 222 -0.10 -28.61 16.26
CA ASN A 222 0.30 -28.42 14.86
C ASN A 222 -0.66 -27.54 14.04
N LYS A 223 -1.52 -26.75 14.70
CA LYS A 223 -2.42 -25.81 14.02
C LYS A 223 -1.68 -24.57 13.57
N LYS A 224 -2.00 -24.10 12.38
CA LYS A 224 -1.39 -22.93 11.74
C LYS A 224 -2.43 -21.85 11.52
N GLY A 225 -2.00 -20.60 11.56
CA GLY A 225 -2.93 -19.51 11.42
C GLY A 225 -2.32 -18.12 11.29
N VAL A 226 -3.22 -17.16 11.13
CA VAL A 226 -2.95 -15.74 11.17
C VAL A 226 -3.72 -15.13 12.34
N ARG A 227 -3.04 -14.33 13.16
CA ARG A 227 -3.66 -13.51 14.20
C ARG A 227 -3.63 -12.05 13.78
N LEU A 228 -4.82 -11.46 13.68
CA LEU A 228 -5.03 -10.06 13.34
C LEU A 228 -5.20 -9.26 14.62
N LYS A 229 -4.46 -8.16 14.76
CA LYS A 229 -4.53 -7.27 15.92
C LYS A 229 -4.62 -5.81 15.51
N ASN A 230 -5.24 -5.01 16.38
CA ASN A 230 -5.25 -3.56 16.24
C ASN A 230 -3.92 -2.94 16.69
N LYS A 231 -3.85 -1.61 16.69
CA LYS A 231 -2.65 -0.85 17.06
C LYS A 231 -2.23 -1.03 18.52
N TRP A 232 -3.17 -1.35 19.42
CA TRP A 232 -2.91 -1.56 20.84
C TRP A 232 -2.61 -3.01 21.20
N GLY A 233 -2.70 -3.92 20.22
CA GLY A 233 -2.44 -5.34 20.39
C GLY A 233 -3.67 -6.16 20.73
N ASP A 234 -4.86 -5.55 20.76
CA ASP A 234 -6.11 -6.26 20.97
C ASP A 234 -6.40 -7.17 19.77
N LEU A 235 -6.93 -8.35 20.06
CA LEU A 235 -7.32 -9.33 19.07
C LEU A 235 -8.48 -8.81 18.23
N ILE A 236 -8.30 -8.79 16.91
CA ILE A 236 -9.37 -8.53 15.94
C ILE A 236 -9.98 -9.85 15.46
N ALA A 237 -9.13 -10.81 15.05
CA ALA A 237 -9.58 -12.11 14.60
C ALA A 237 -8.43 -13.13 14.55
N PHE A 238 -8.79 -14.40 14.59
CA PHE A 238 -7.94 -15.50 14.14
C PHE A 238 -8.40 -16.00 12.77
N ILE A 239 -7.44 -16.38 11.94
CA ILE A 239 -7.67 -17.15 10.74
C ILE A 239 -6.92 -18.47 10.92
N TRP A 240 -7.64 -19.58 11.00
CA TRP A 240 -7.05 -20.91 11.03
C TRP A 240 -6.90 -21.42 9.61
N LEU A 241 -5.67 -21.82 9.28
CA LEU A 241 -5.28 -22.13 7.91
C LEU A 241 -5.19 -23.63 7.67
N ASP A 242 -5.67 -24.07 6.52
CA ASP A 242 -5.25 -25.36 5.96
C ASP A 242 -3.82 -25.29 5.41
N ASN A 243 -3.28 -26.43 4.97
CA ASN A 243 -1.90 -26.53 4.50
C ASN A 243 -1.65 -25.67 3.25
N ASN A 244 -2.58 -25.62 2.31
CA ASN A 244 -2.42 -24.85 1.08
C ASN A 244 -2.33 -23.36 1.37
N ALA A 245 -3.21 -22.86 2.24
CA ALA A 245 -3.19 -21.46 2.64
C ALA A 245 -1.96 -21.12 3.50
N TRP A 246 -1.48 -22.05 4.31
CA TRP A 246 -0.22 -21.87 5.04
C TRP A 246 0.97 -21.71 4.08
N ASP A 247 1.08 -22.57 3.07
CA ASP A 247 2.16 -22.52 2.08
C ASP A 247 2.12 -21.20 1.28
N TYR A 248 0.92 -20.77 0.88
CA TYR A 248 0.71 -19.44 0.27
C TYR A 248 1.19 -18.32 1.20
N CYS A 249 0.87 -18.38 2.50
CA CYS A 249 1.31 -17.38 3.46
C CYS A 249 2.84 -17.33 3.59
N LEU A 250 3.52 -18.48 3.64
CA LEU A 250 4.98 -18.54 3.69
C LEU A 250 5.61 -17.92 2.43
N GLN A 251 5.13 -18.30 1.26
CA GLN A 251 5.71 -17.86 -0.02
C GLN A 251 5.41 -16.41 -0.35
N ILE A 252 4.15 -15.99 -0.25
CA ILE A 252 3.69 -14.69 -0.74
C ILE A 252 3.64 -13.66 0.39
N GLN A 253 2.99 -13.97 1.50
CA GLN A 253 2.78 -13.01 2.58
C GLN A 253 4.03 -12.79 3.44
N LEU A 254 4.86 -13.83 3.56
CA LEU A 254 6.11 -13.83 4.32
C LEU A 254 7.36 -13.93 3.43
N MET A 255 7.22 -13.66 2.13
CA MET A 255 8.34 -13.48 1.21
C MET A 255 9.32 -14.68 1.17
N GLY A 256 8.77 -15.90 1.18
CA GLY A 256 9.55 -17.13 1.06
C GLY A 256 10.27 -17.55 2.35
N ILE A 257 9.83 -17.07 3.52
CA ILE A 257 10.41 -17.54 4.77
C ILE A 257 10.09 -19.02 4.99
N THR A 258 11.07 -19.78 5.48
CA THR A 258 10.85 -21.17 5.87
C THR A 258 10.09 -21.24 7.20
N SER A 259 9.18 -22.21 7.33
CA SER A 259 8.57 -22.54 8.63
C SER A 259 9.65 -23.02 9.60
N ILE A 260 9.29 -23.19 10.88
CA ILE A 260 10.16 -23.88 11.81
C ILE A 260 10.33 -25.32 11.28
N ALA A 261 11.58 -25.76 11.18
CA ALA A 261 11.94 -27.14 10.85
C ALA A 261 11.71 -28.06 12.05
#